data_AF-A0AAE0JQ28-F1
#
_entry.id   AF-A0AAE0JQ28-F1
#
_cell.length_a   1.000
_cell.length_b   1.000
_cell.length_c   1.000
_cell.angle_alpha   90.00
_cell.angle_beta   90.00
_cell.angle_gamma   90.00
#
_symmetry.space_group_name_H-M   'P 1'
#
loop_
_entity.id
_entity.type
_entity.pdbx_description
1 polymer ?
#
loop_
_entity_poly.entity_id
_entity_poly.type
_entity_poly.pdbx_seq_one_letter_code
_entity_poly.pdbx_strand_id
1 'polypeptide(L)'
;MRLIRTSANLFVRLSSRQPSTTTNIPRPPPGAVFKSHIDIMEAQQVPKTCKVILADTIAKKLLSEARETLAKIQGPDASKPTLAAFLATDDPGALQYAEWSKRTCEENGFNFDLRKVDKEDLEEGIIAANNDDQVDGILVYYPIWVGNHSQDKYIKETVALSKDVEGLCHTHLFNMYHNVRFLDAPANLKKSILPCTPLAIVKTLEHLQIYNPILAYGNRLFGKTITVINRSEVNGRPLAALLANDGATVYSVDVTGVQVFTRGEGIRQLRHQVHNKEGWELKDVLPLSDVVIGGVPTEKFKVPTELLRDGAVCINFSSFKNFDGPAVKEKASIYVPSTGKVTIAVLLRNLVRLIANRPRPEGSAPEDPKDAKARSEAFIEG
;
A
#
# COMPACT_ATOMS: atom_id res chain seq x y z
N MET A 1 -18.44 54.42 -11.02
CA MET A 1 -17.06 54.96 -10.91
C MET A 1 -16.14 53.91 -11.55
N ARG A 2 -15.40 54.13 -12.66
CA ARG A 2 -14.36 55.16 -13.00
C ARG A 2 -13.29 55.25 -11.91
N LEU A 3 -11.97 55.23 -12.12
CA LEU A 3 -11.07 55.24 -13.32
C LEU A 3 -10.15 53.98 -13.31
N ILE A 4 -9.36 53.52 -14.32
CA ILE A 4 -8.94 53.93 -15.68
C ILE A 4 -7.81 54.99 -15.85
N ARG A 5 -6.52 54.58 -15.96
CA ARG A 5 -5.48 55.07 -16.94
C ARG A 5 -4.05 54.49 -16.72
N THR A 6 -3.49 53.73 -17.68
CA THR A 6 -2.38 54.07 -18.66
C THR A 6 -1.00 54.37 -18.05
N SER A 7 0.12 53.76 -18.46
CA SER A 7 0.84 53.89 -19.76
C SER A 7 1.85 52.73 -19.90
N ALA A 8 2.12 52.05 -21.02
CA ALA A 8 2.50 52.42 -22.41
C ALA A 8 4.02 52.64 -22.63
N ASN A 9 4.64 51.69 -23.36
CA ASN A 9 5.84 51.71 -24.21
C ASN A 9 7.13 52.46 -23.77
N LEU A 10 8.26 51.72 -23.78
CA LEU A 10 9.52 52.26 -24.28
C LEU A 10 10.29 51.20 -25.10
N PHE A 11 10.42 51.45 -26.40
CA PHE A 11 11.15 50.63 -27.37
C PHE A 11 12.48 51.35 -27.65
N VAL A 12 13.64 50.72 -27.38
CA VAL A 12 14.95 51.32 -27.66
C VAL A 12 15.77 50.40 -28.56
N ARG A 13 16.02 50.85 -29.79
CA ARG A 13 17.09 50.33 -30.66
C ARG A 13 18.44 50.71 -30.07
N LEU A 14 19.38 49.78 -30.00
CA LEU A 14 20.81 50.10 -29.99
C LEU A 14 21.54 49.29 -31.06
N SER A 15 22.56 49.93 -31.64
CA SER A 15 23.17 49.54 -32.91
C SER A 15 24.57 48.95 -32.72
N SER A 16 24.92 48.00 -33.59
CA SER A 16 26.27 47.69 -34.10
C SER A 16 27.51 48.15 -33.30
N ARG A 17 28.30 47.19 -32.81
CA ARG A 17 29.74 47.04 -33.10
C ARG A 17 30.30 45.77 -32.44
N GLN A 18 30.88 44.86 -33.23
CA GLN A 18 31.79 43.82 -32.74
C GLN A 18 33.24 44.28 -32.93
N PRO A 19 34.16 43.94 -32.01
CA PRO A 19 35.57 43.81 -32.31
C PRO A 19 35.91 42.37 -32.72
N SER A 20 36.67 42.22 -33.79
CA SER A 20 37.13 40.93 -34.32
C SER A 20 38.36 40.40 -33.58
N THR A 21 38.32 39.16 -33.10
CA THR A 21 39.52 38.39 -32.69
C THR A 21 39.62 37.11 -33.50
N THR A 22 40.57 37.06 -34.43
CA THR A 22 40.87 35.92 -35.29
C THR A 22 41.73 34.88 -34.57
N THR A 23 41.15 33.71 -34.27
CA THR A 23 41.92 32.51 -33.89
C THR A 23 41.96 31.53 -35.07
N ASN A 24 43.18 31.27 -35.57
CA ASN A 24 43.41 30.29 -36.64
C ASN A 24 43.09 28.86 -36.16
N ILE A 25 42.26 28.14 -36.92
CA ILE A 25 42.08 26.68 -36.79
C ILE A 25 42.49 26.04 -38.13
N PRO A 26 43.45 25.10 -38.15
CA PRO A 26 43.87 24.46 -39.40
C PRO A 26 42.78 23.53 -39.94
N ARG A 27 42.61 23.49 -41.27
CA ARG A 27 41.67 22.58 -41.94
C ARG A 27 42.24 21.14 -41.96
N PRO A 28 41.42 20.10 -41.76
CA PRO A 28 41.85 18.72 -41.96
C PRO A 28 42.05 18.41 -43.46
N PRO A 29 42.89 17.42 -43.81
CA PRO A 29 43.15 17.04 -45.20
C PRO A 29 41.93 16.34 -45.85
N PRO A 30 41.77 16.41 -47.17
CA PRO A 30 40.64 15.81 -47.88
C PRO A 30 40.82 14.28 -47.99
N GLY A 31 39.85 13.51 -47.49
CA GLY A 31 39.86 12.05 -47.57
C GLY A 31 39.01 11.29 -46.53
N ALA A 32 38.49 11.97 -45.50
CA ALA A 32 37.62 11.33 -44.51
C ALA A 32 36.21 11.07 -45.08
N VAL A 33 35.88 9.79 -45.28
CA VAL A 33 34.55 9.34 -45.70
C VAL A 33 33.53 9.66 -44.62
N PHE A 34 32.50 10.45 -44.97
CA PHE A 34 31.35 10.71 -44.10
C PHE A 34 30.56 9.42 -43.88
N LYS A 35 30.66 8.81 -42.69
CA LYS A 35 29.59 7.92 -42.19
C LYS A 35 28.41 8.77 -41.74
N SER A 36 27.21 8.40 -42.18
CA SER A 36 25.95 9.03 -41.82
C SER A 36 25.71 9.06 -40.31
N HIS A 37 25.18 10.16 -39.80
CA HIS A 37 24.80 10.36 -38.38
C HIS A 37 23.56 9.54 -37.93
N ILE A 38 23.37 8.34 -38.50
CA ILE A 38 22.21 7.47 -38.24
C ILE A 38 22.63 6.23 -37.42
N ASP A 39 23.89 5.80 -37.49
CA ASP A 39 24.37 4.56 -36.87
C ASP A 39 25.15 4.78 -35.55
N ILE A 40 24.88 5.86 -34.82
CA ILE A 40 25.38 6.06 -33.43
C ILE A 40 24.20 6.36 -32.49
N MET A 41 23.17 5.53 -32.60
CA MET A 41 22.17 5.30 -31.54
C MET A 41 22.16 3.81 -31.15
N GLU A 42 23.34 3.17 -31.12
CA GLU A 42 23.49 1.94 -30.34
C GLU A 42 23.03 2.22 -28.91
N ALA A 43 22.12 1.37 -28.42
CA ALA A 43 21.44 1.61 -27.17
C ALA A 43 22.44 1.85 -26.04
N GLN A 44 22.32 3.01 -25.38
CA GLN A 44 22.87 3.17 -24.04
C GLN A 44 22.16 2.15 -23.15
N GLN A 45 22.78 0.97 -23.01
CA GLN A 45 22.43 0.01 -21.98
C GLN A 45 22.73 0.65 -20.63
N VAL A 46 21.73 1.39 -20.13
CA VAL A 46 21.65 1.75 -18.72
C VAL A 46 21.85 0.44 -17.95
N PRO A 47 22.84 0.33 -17.05
CA PRO A 47 23.08 -0.92 -16.32
C PRO A 47 21.82 -1.23 -15.50
N LYS A 48 21.08 -2.26 -15.93
CA LYS A 48 19.79 -2.65 -15.34
C LYS A 48 19.98 -3.36 -14.00
N THR A 49 20.47 -2.64 -13.01
CA THR A 49 20.63 -3.13 -11.63
C THR A 49 19.31 -2.96 -10.88
N CYS A 50 18.36 -3.87 -11.12
CA CYS A 50 17.11 -3.93 -10.35
C CYS A 50 17.39 -3.93 -8.85
N LYS A 51 16.94 -2.89 -8.15
CA LYS A 51 17.12 -2.75 -6.70
C LYS A 51 16.14 -3.67 -5.97
N VAL A 52 16.65 -4.75 -5.37
CA VAL A 52 15.85 -5.61 -4.50
C VAL A 52 15.68 -4.94 -3.14
N ILE A 53 14.44 -4.76 -2.69
CA ILE A 53 14.12 -4.18 -1.38
C ILE A 53 13.35 -5.23 -0.57
N LEU A 54 13.85 -5.51 0.63
CA LEU A 54 13.27 -6.52 1.52
C LEU A 54 12.21 -5.88 2.42
N ALA A 55 11.13 -6.61 2.69
CA ALA A 55 10.06 -6.20 3.61
C ALA A 55 10.58 -5.74 4.98
N ASP A 56 11.67 -6.33 5.46
CA ASP A 56 12.33 -6.02 6.73
C ASP A 56 12.75 -4.55 6.84
N THR A 57 13.30 -3.98 5.76
CA THR A 57 13.76 -2.58 5.71
C THR A 57 12.59 -1.59 5.84
N ILE A 58 11.43 -1.96 5.30
CA ILE A 58 10.21 -1.14 5.34
C ILE A 58 9.51 -1.31 6.70
N ALA A 59 9.36 -2.56 7.15
CA ALA A 59 8.70 -2.92 8.39
C ALA A 59 9.37 -2.28 9.62
N LYS A 60 10.71 -2.23 9.69
CA LYS A 60 11.46 -1.61 10.80
C LYS A 60 11.00 -0.18 11.13
N LYS A 61 10.75 0.64 10.11
CA LYS A 61 10.25 2.01 10.32
C LYS A 61 8.83 2.01 10.92
N LEU A 62 7.93 1.25 10.31
CA LEU A 62 6.52 1.14 10.73
C LEU A 62 6.37 0.54 12.14
N LEU A 63 7.25 -0.38 12.52
CA LEU A 63 7.29 -0.98 13.87
C LEU A 63 7.75 0.02 14.93
N SER A 64 8.77 0.84 14.65
CA SER A 64 9.18 1.91 15.59
C SER A 64 8.08 2.96 15.73
N GLU A 65 7.46 3.38 14.62
CA GLU A 65 6.29 4.27 14.64
C GLU A 65 5.13 3.69 15.48
N ALA A 66 4.86 2.38 15.38
CA ALA A 66 3.83 1.70 16.17
C ALA A 66 4.15 1.75 17.66
N ARG A 67 5.36 1.35 18.07
CA ARG A 67 5.82 1.34 19.46
C ARG A 67 5.86 2.75 20.08
N GLU A 68 6.37 3.73 19.34
CA GLU A 68 6.45 5.14 19.79
C GLU A 68 5.07 5.78 19.90
N THR A 69 4.12 5.41 19.04
CA THR A 69 2.73 5.86 19.14
C THR A 69 2.03 5.19 20.31
N LEU A 70 2.23 3.87 20.51
CA LEU A 70 1.66 3.12 21.63
C LEU A 70 2.07 3.72 22.98
N ALA A 71 3.37 3.96 23.18
CA ALA A 71 3.90 4.56 24.41
C ALA A 71 3.29 5.94 24.72
N LYS A 72 2.90 6.72 23.69
CA LYS A 72 2.24 8.03 23.85
C LYS A 72 0.75 7.94 24.18
N ILE A 73 0.02 6.90 23.74
CA ILE A 73 -1.44 6.80 23.95
C ILE A 73 -1.83 6.03 25.22
N GLN A 74 -0.89 5.24 25.76
CA GLN A 74 -1.09 4.37 26.93
C GLN A 74 -0.45 4.93 28.23
N GLY A 75 0.61 5.74 28.14
CA GLY A 75 1.35 6.22 29.32
C GLY A 75 2.33 5.19 29.89
N PRO A 76 3.06 5.54 30.98
CA PRO A 76 4.19 4.75 31.48
C PRO A 76 3.81 3.44 32.18
N ASP A 77 2.63 3.36 32.80
CA ASP A 77 2.24 2.24 33.68
C ASP A 77 1.26 1.24 33.02
N ALA A 78 1.06 1.34 31.70
CA ALA A 78 0.10 0.49 30.98
C ALA A 78 0.64 -0.91 30.70
N SER A 79 -0.27 -1.89 30.70
CA SER A 79 0.00 -3.24 30.21
C SER A 79 0.26 -3.27 28.71
N LYS A 80 1.13 -4.19 28.29
CA LYS A 80 1.33 -4.52 26.87
C LYS A 80 0.01 -4.98 26.26
N PRO A 81 -0.40 -4.48 25.08
CA PRO A 81 -1.61 -4.95 24.44
C PRO A 81 -1.51 -6.40 24.00
N THR A 82 -2.60 -7.17 24.12
CA THR A 82 -2.67 -8.59 23.76
C THR A 82 -3.39 -8.81 22.43
N LEU A 83 -2.69 -9.40 21.48
CA LEU A 83 -3.25 -9.88 20.23
C LEU A 83 -3.57 -11.37 20.34
N ALA A 84 -4.86 -11.72 20.33
CA ALA A 84 -5.30 -13.11 20.19
C ALA A 84 -5.24 -13.51 18.70
N ALA A 85 -4.58 -14.61 18.37
CA ALA A 85 -4.38 -15.06 17.00
C ALA A 85 -4.91 -16.50 16.84
N PHE A 86 -5.91 -16.68 15.98
CA PHE A 86 -6.58 -17.97 15.77
C PHE A 86 -6.05 -18.68 14.52
N LEU A 87 -5.51 -19.87 14.72
CA LEU A 87 -5.02 -20.76 13.66
C LEU A 87 -5.84 -22.05 13.64
N ALA A 88 -6.69 -22.18 12.62
CA ALA A 88 -7.56 -23.33 12.37
C ALA A 88 -7.20 -24.08 11.06
N THR A 89 -5.90 -24.16 10.76
CA THR A 89 -5.36 -24.80 9.56
C THR A 89 -3.95 -25.34 9.81
N ASP A 90 -3.67 -26.53 9.27
CA ASP A 90 -2.35 -27.18 9.30
C ASP A 90 -1.44 -26.73 8.13
N ASP A 91 -1.85 -25.72 7.36
CA ASP A 91 -1.02 -25.21 6.26
C ASP A 91 0.37 -24.77 6.78
N PRO A 92 1.48 -25.34 6.25
CA PRO A 92 2.82 -25.01 6.71
C PRO A 92 3.21 -23.54 6.53
N GLY A 93 2.62 -22.86 5.53
CA GLY A 93 2.80 -21.43 5.30
C GLY A 93 2.12 -20.58 6.37
N ALA A 94 0.87 -20.91 6.71
CA ALA A 94 0.13 -20.27 7.81
C ALA A 94 0.82 -20.50 9.17
N LEU A 95 1.28 -21.72 9.46
CA LEU A 95 2.07 -22.04 10.66
C LEU A 95 3.35 -21.20 10.74
N GLN A 96 4.14 -21.13 9.66
CA GLN A 96 5.36 -20.32 9.61
C GLN A 96 5.07 -18.82 9.76
N TYR A 97 4.00 -18.33 9.14
CA TYR A 97 3.58 -16.93 9.25
C TYR A 97 3.08 -16.59 10.66
N ALA A 98 2.45 -17.54 11.36
CA ALA A 98 2.01 -17.38 12.74
C ALA A 98 3.19 -17.25 13.71
N GLU A 99 4.22 -18.09 13.58
CA GLU A 99 5.44 -17.99 14.39
C GLU A 99 6.20 -16.68 14.14
N TRP A 100 6.26 -16.21 12.88
CA TRP A 100 6.85 -14.90 12.56
C TRP A 100 6.03 -13.73 13.11
N SER A 101 4.70 -13.85 13.10
CA SER A 101 3.79 -12.85 13.67
C SER A 101 3.96 -12.76 15.18
N LYS A 102 3.95 -13.91 15.87
CA LYS A 102 4.24 -14.02 17.31
C LYS A 102 5.53 -13.33 17.69
N ARG A 103 6.64 -13.78 17.09
CA ARG A 103 7.97 -13.24 17.34
C ARG A 103 8.03 -11.72 17.11
N THR A 104 7.44 -11.23 16.01
CA THR A 104 7.45 -9.79 15.70
C THR A 104 6.65 -8.99 16.72
N CYS A 105 5.51 -9.51 17.21
CA CYS A 105 4.71 -8.84 18.24
C CYS A 105 5.46 -8.76 19.58
N GLU A 106 6.02 -9.89 20.03
CA GLU A 106 6.77 -9.99 21.29
C GLU A 106 8.02 -9.08 21.29
N GLU A 107 8.80 -9.09 20.19
CA GLU A 107 9.99 -8.23 20.01
C GLU A 107 9.65 -6.72 19.98
N ASN A 108 8.40 -6.34 19.69
CA ASN A 108 7.97 -4.95 19.59
C ASN A 108 7.06 -4.48 20.75
N GLY A 109 6.93 -5.29 21.80
CA GLY A 109 6.24 -4.89 23.05
C GLY A 109 4.75 -5.22 23.12
N PHE A 110 4.26 -6.14 22.29
CA PHE A 110 2.89 -6.64 22.32
C PHE A 110 2.89 -8.07 22.88
N ASN A 111 1.83 -8.46 23.61
CA ASN A 111 1.60 -9.85 23.95
C ASN A 111 0.94 -10.56 22.76
N PHE A 112 1.24 -11.85 22.56
CA PHE A 112 0.72 -12.62 21.44
C PHE A 112 0.21 -13.99 21.92
N ASP A 113 -1.11 -14.15 21.88
CA ASP A 113 -1.82 -15.35 22.33
C ASP A 113 -2.21 -16.19 21.11
N LEU A 114 -1.36 -17.15 20.74
CA LEU A 114 -1.58 -18.03 19.59
C LEU A 114 -2.48 -19.21 20.00
N ARG A 115 -3.76 -19.13 19.61
CA ARG A 115 -4.78 -20.15 19.82
C ARG A 115 -4.87 -21.05 18.60
N LYS A 116 -4.36 -22.27 18.71
CA LYS A 116 -4.63 -23.35 17.75
C LYS A 116 -5.96 -23.99 18.14
N VAL A 117 -6.91 -24.02 17.21
CA VAL A 117 -8.29 -24.47 17.45
C VAL A 117 -8.77 -25.30 16.27
N ASP A 118 -9.67 -26.25 16.52
CA ASP A 118 -10.39 -26.93 15.46
C ASP A 118 -11.38 -25.96 14.78
N LYS A 119 -11.85 -26.28 13.57
CA LYS A 119 -12.64 -25.34 12.76
C LYS A 119 -14.04 -25.13 13.33
N GLU A 120 -14.51 -26.13 14.05
CA GLU A 120 -15.78 -26.22 14.76
C GLU A 120 -15.78 -25.28 15.98
N ASP A 121 -14.67 -25.21 16.72
CA ASP A 121 -14.53 -24.39 17.93
C ASP A 121 -14.11 -22.93 17.65
N LEU A 122 -13.70 -22.62 16.42
CA LEU A 122 -13.16 -21.32 16.03
C LEU A 122 -14.12 -20.15 16.31
N GLU A 123 -15.40 -20.34 16.04
CA GLU A 123 -16.42 -19.30 16.26
C GLU A 123 -16.58 -18.98 17.75
N GLU A 124 -16.72 -20.01 18.59
CA GLU A 124 -16.84 -19.85 20.04
C GLU A 124 -15.58 -19.22 20.64
N GLY A 125 -14.40 -19.61 20.15
CA GLY A 125 -13.12 -19.00 20.53
C GLY A 125 -13.05 -17.50 20.21
N ILE A 126 -13.51 -17.09 19.03
CA ILE A 126 -13.58 -15.67 18.63
C ILE A 126 -14.61 -14.91 19.49
N ILE A 127 -15.78 -15.49 19.76
CA ILE A 127 -16.79 -14.89 20.62
C ILE A 127 -16.26 -14.71 22.05
N ALA A 128 -15.52 -15.68 22.59
CA ALA A 128 -14.84 -15.53 23.88
C ALA A 128 -13.81 -14.39 23.86
N ALA A 129 -12.95 -14.33 22.83
CA ALA A 129 -11.95 -13.26 22.68
C ALA A 129 -12.57 -11.86 22.46
N ASN A 130 -13.74 -11.77 21.83
CA ASN A 130 -14.47 -10.51 21.69
C ASN A 130 -14.88 -9.94 23.04
N ASN A 131 -15.32 -10.79 23.97
CA ASN A 131 -15.80 -10.42 25.30
C ASN A 131 -14.70 -10.33 26.38
N ASP A 132 -13.48 -10.78 26.08
CA ASP A 132 -12.34 -10.73 27.01
C ASP A 132 -11.66 -9.34 27.02
N ASP A 133 -11.80 -8.59 28.11
CA ASP A 133 -11.17 -7.27 28.28
C ASP A 133 -9.63 -7.29 28.29
N GLN A 134 -9.00 -8.47 28.46
CA GLN A 134 -7.54 -8.63 28.32
C GLN A 134 -7.09 -8.80 26.86
N VAL A 135 -8.01 -9.04 25.93
CA VAL A 135 -7.72 -9.16 24.48
C VAL A 135 -7.96 -7.82 23.80
N ASP A 136 -6.89 -7.24 23.27
CA ASP A 136 -6.91 -5.93 22.62
C ASP A 136 -7.24 -5.96 21.14
N GLY A 137 -6.95 -7.08 20.48
CA GLY A 137 -7.16 -7.32 19.06
C GLY A 137 -7.21 -8.81 18.72
N ILE A 138 -7.80 -9.12 17.57
CA ILE A 138 -8.02 -10.49 17.08
C ILE A 138 -7.52 -10.59 15.63
N LEU A 139 -6.67 -11.58 15.38
CA LEU A 139 -6.12 -11.98 14.07
C LEU A 139 -6.61 -13.40 13.75
N VAL A 140 -7.01 -13.68 12.51
CA VAL A 140 -7.45 -15.02 12.09
C VAL A 140 -6.70 -15.43 10.82
N TYR A 141 -6.09 -16.62 10.81
CA TYR A 141 -5.34 -17.09 9.64
C TYR A 141 -6.25 -17.71 8.58
N TYR A 142 -6.42 -16.99 7.46
CA TYR A 142 -7.19 -17.43 6.29
C TYR A 142 -6.30 -18.07 5.19
N PRO A 143 -6.84 -18.95 4.34
CA PRO A 143 -8.20 -19.47 4.34
C PRO A 143 -8.41 -20.61 5.35
N ILE A 144 -9.60 -20.67 5.96
CA ILE A 144 -9.95 -21.72 6.92
C ILE A 144 -10.66 -22.86 6.18
N TRP A 145 -11.65 -22.52 5.34
CA TRP A 145 -12.36 -23.50 4.50
C TRP A 145 -11.98 -23.32 3.04
N VAL A 146 -11.01 -24.13 2.59
CA VAL A 146 -10.56 -24.18 1.19
C VAL A 146 -11.75 -24.45 0.27
N GLY A 147 -12.04 -23.52 -0.63
CA GLY A 147 -13.18 -23.59 -1.56
C GLY A 147 -14.52 -23.06 -1.02
N ASN A 148 -14.68 -22.85 0.30
CA ASN A 148 -15.88 -22.26 0.88
C ASN A 148 -15.63 -20.84 1.42
N HIS A 149 -15.51 -19.88 0.49
CA HIS A 149 -15.31 -18.47 0.83
C HIS A 149 -16.48 -17.83 1.61
N SER A 150 -17.66 -18.47 1.67
CA SER A 150 -18.81 -17.92 2.41
C SER A 150 -18.62 -18.05 3.92
N GLN A 151 -18.05 -19.15 4.40
CA GLN A 151 -17.80 -19.40 5.82
C GLN A 151 -16.58 -18.60 6.31
N ASP A 152 -15.53 -18.52 5.48
CA ASP A 152 -14.42 -17.58 5.65
C ASP A 152 -14.88 -16.12 5.75
N LYS A 153 -15.99 -15.73 5.08
CA LYS A 153 -16.59 -14.39 5.19
C LYS A 153 -17.39 -14.24 6.47
N TYR A 154 -18.16 -15.26 6.86
CA TYR A 154 -18.92 -15.25 8.11
C TYR A 154 -18.01 -14.97 9.32
N ILE A 155 -16.90 -15.71 9.45
CA ILE A 155 -15.93 -15.51 10.54
C ILE A 155 -15.34 -14.09 10.58
N LYS A 156 -15.15 -13.42 9.44
CA LYS A 156 -14.68 -12.02 9.39
C LYS A 156 -15.67 -11.03 10.00
N GLU A 157 -16.98 -11.32 9.93
CA GLU A 157 -18.02 -10.49 10.55
C GLU A 157 -18.24 -10.86 12.03
N THR A 158 -17.82 -12.05 12.47
CA THR A 158 -17.84 -12.47 13.89
C THR A 158 -16.81 -11.71 14.74
N VAL A 159 -15.69 -11.27 14.15
CA VAL A 159 -14.68 -10.47 14.88
C VAL A 159 -15.21 -9.07 15.19
N ALA A 160 -15.15 -8.65 16.46
CA ALA A 160 -15.65 -7.35 16.87
C ALA A 160 -14.91 -6.18 16.20
N LEU A 161 -15.66 -5.18 15.74
CA LEU A 161 -15.13 -3.98 15.05
C LEU A 161 -14.03 -3.23 15.84
N SER A 162 -14.06 -3.29 17.16
CA SER A 162 -13.06 -2.69 18.05
C SER A 162 -11.79 -3.53 18.23
N LYS A 163 -11.77 -4.77 17.73
CA LYS A 163 -10.68 -5.76 17.85
C LYS A 163 -10.20 -6.33 16.51
N ASP A 164 -10.91 -6.11 15.40
CA ASP A 164 -10.50 -6.51 14.04
C ASP A 164 -9.23 -5.74 13.59
N VAL A 165 -8.05 -6.24 13.92
CA VAL A 165 -6.76 -5.58 13.56
C VAL A 165 -6.44 -5.70 12.07
N GLU A 166 -7.06 -6.66 11.38
CA GLU A 166 -6.84 -6.90 9.96
C GLU A 166 -7.67 -5.94 9.08
N GLY A 167 -8.78 -5.41 9.60
CA GLY A 167 -9.70 -4.51 8.90
C GLY A 167 -10.57 -5.23 7.87
N LEU A 168 -10.98 -6.47 8.16
CA LEU A 168 -11.65 -7.38 7.23
C LEU A 168 -13.18 -7.46 7.40
N CYS A 169 -13.74 -6.97 8.50
CA CYS A 169 -15.19 -6.88 8.66
C CYS A 169 -15.82 -5.89 7.66
N HIS A 170 -17.12 -6.05 7.39
CA HIS A 170 -17.84 -5.26 6.39
C HIS A 170 -17.68 -3.75 6.58
N THR A 171 -17.73 -3.26 7.82
CA THR A 171 -17.68 -1.83 8.15
C THR A 171 -16.36 -1.19 7.71
N HIS A 172 -15.21 -1.84 7.95
CA HIS A 172 -13.91 -1.29 7.54
C HIS A 172 -13.73 -1.30 6.02
N LEU A 173 -14.15 -2.38 5.35
CA LEU A 173 -14.15 -2.47 3.89
C LEU A 173 -15.11 -1.45 3.25
N PHE A 174 -16.31 -1.28 3.81
CA PHE A 174 -17.30 -0.31 3.37
C PHE A 174 -16.74 1.12 3.47
N ASN A 175 -16.16 1.47 4.62
CA ASN A 175 -15.59 2.80 4.85
C ASN A 175 -14.43 3.09 3.88
N MET A 176 -13.52 2.13 3.68
CA MET A 176 -12.45 2.22 2.68
C MET A 176 -13.00 2.47 1.27
N TYR A 177 -14.00 1.70 0.83
CA TYR A 177 -14.57 1.83 -0.52
C TYR A 177 -15.34 3.14 -0.75
N HIS A 178 -15.91 3.74 0.30
CA HIS A 178 -16.65 5.01 0.24
C HIS A 178 -15.82 6.21 0.74
N ASN A 179 -14.52 6.02 0.97
CA ASN A 179 -13.54 7.01 1.41
C ASN A 179 -13.89 7.66 2.77
N VAL A 180 -14.70 6.98 3.59
CA VAL A 180 -15.10 7.40 4.94
C VAL A 180 -13.92 7.22 5.89
N ARG A 181 -13.48 8.31 6.53
CA ARG A 181 -12.27 8.33 7.36
C ARG A 181 -12.53 8.08 8.84
N PHE A 182 -13.77 8.25 9.31
CA PHE A 182 -14.14 8.18 10.72
C PHE A 182 -15.38 7.30 10.94
N LEU A 183 -15.42 6.59 12.05
CA LEU A 183 -16.49 5.69 12.48
C LEU A 183 -17.63 6.45 13.20
N ASP A 184 -17.36 7.66 13.66
CA ASP A 184 -18.18 8.44 14.59
C ASP A 184 -18.50 9.85 14.07
N ALA A 185 -18.71 9.98 12.75
CA ALA A 185 -19.15 11.24 12.16
C ALA A 185 -20.49 11.71 12.81
N PRO A 186 -20.65 13.00 13.15
CA PRO A 186 -19.78 14.12 12.80
C PRO A 186 -18.65 14.43 13.81
N ALA A 187 -18.51 13.68 14.91
CA ALA A 187 -17.50 13.93 15.95
C ALA A 187 -16.06 13.74 15.42
N ASN A 188 -15.86 12.77 14.51
CA ASN A 188 -14.59 12.51 13.83
C ASN A 188 -13.40 12.27 14.78
N LEU A 189 -13.62 11.55 15.89
CA LEU A 189 -12.57 11.20 16.86
C LEU A 189 -12.03 9.79 16.62
N LYS A 190 -12.86 8.87 16.10
CA LYS A 190 -12.51 7.45 15.89
C LYS A 190 -12.24 7.19 14.42
N LYS A 191 -10.96 7.10 14.03
CA LYS A 191 -10.60 6.80 12.62
C LYS A 191 -10.91 5.35 12.27
N SER A 192 -11.53 5.13 11.10
CA SER A 192 -11.63 3.78 10.54
C SER A 192 -10.23 3.32 10.12
N ILE A 193 -9.83 2.11 10.53
CA ILE A 193 -8.66 1.45 9.93
C ILE A 193 -8.94 1.08 8.48
N LEU A 194 -7.85 0.73 7.77
CA LEU A 194 -7.88 0.16 6.43
C LEU A 194 -7.37 -1.29 6.49
N PRO A 195 -7.76 -2.15 5.53
CA PRO A 195 -7.31 -3.54 5.51
C PRO A 195 -5.78 -3.65 5.47
N CYS A 196 -5.22 -4.50 6.33
CA CYS A 196 -3.79 -4.47 6.66
C CYS A 196 -2.87 -4.75 5.45
N THR A 197 -3.25 -5.68 4.56
CA THR A 197 -2.46 -6.02 3.37
C THR A 197 -2.50 -4.93 2.29
N PRO A 198 -3.67 -4.42 1.85
CA PRO A 198 -3.75 -3.23 1.01
C PRO A 198 -2.96 -2.03 1.56
N LEU A 199 -3.08 -1.74 2.86
CA LEU A 199 -2.34 -0.65 3.50
C LEU A 199 -0.82 -0.91 3.55
N ALA A 200 -0.37 -2.16 3.75
CA ALA A 200 1.05 -2.52 3.68
C ALA A 200 1.65 -2.31 2.29
N ILE A 201 0.87 -2.52 1.23
CA ILE A 201 1.28 -2.21 -0.14
C ILE A 201 1.35 -0.69 -0.36
N VAL A 202 0.39 0.08 0.13
CA VAL A 202 0.46 1.55 0.10
C VAL A 202 1.70 2.07 0.84
N LYS A 203 1.96 1.62 2.07
CA LYS A 203 3.16 2.02 2.85
C LYS A 203 4.46 1.58 2.17
N THR A 204 4.44 0.46 1.45
CA THR A 204 5.56 0.03 0.60
C THR A 204 5.77 1.02 -0.56
N LEU A 205 4.73 1.38 -1.31
CA LEU A 205 4.81 2.33 -2.42
C LEU A 205 5.24 3.74 -1.99
N GLU A 206 4.81 4.19 -0.80
CA GLU A 206 5.31 5.41 -0.17
C GLU A 206 6.80 5.32 0.18
N HIS A 207 7.26 4.23 0.81
CA HIS A 207 8.68 4.01 1.09
C HIS A 207 9.52 4.03 -0.20
N LEU A 208 9.00 3.42 -1.28
CA LEU A 208 9.62 3.37 -2.61
C LEU A 208 9.57 4.71 -3.38
N GLN A 209 9.00 5.78 -2.82
CA GLN A 209 8.85 7.09 -3.47
C GLN A 209 8.02 7.06 -4.77
N ILE A 210 7.07 6.13 -4.88
CA ILE A 210 6.15 6.03 -6.04
C ILE A 210 5.00 7.03 -5.89
N TYR A 211 4.58 7.28 -4.66
CA TYR A 211 3.70 8.38 -4.29
C TYR A 211 4.45 9.71 -4.48
N ASN A 212 3.89 10.64 -5.25
CA ASN A 212 4.46 11.96 -5.42
C ASN A 212 4.09 12.87 -4.23
N PRO A 213 5.04 13.27 -3.35
CA PRO A 213 4.74 14.05 -2.15
C PRO A 213 4.36 15.51 -2.45
N ILE A 214 4.63 16.01 -3.67
CA ILE A 214 4.26 17.36 -4.11
C ILE A 214 2.74 17.48 -4.33
N LEU A 215 2.08 16.37 -4.63
CA LEU A 215 0.63 16.33 -4.85
C LEU A 215 -0.14 16.25 -3.54
N ALA A 216 -1.34 16.84 -3.52
CA ALA A 216 -2.25 16.78 -2.40
C ALA A 216 -2.58 15.34 -2.00
N TYR A 217 -2.81 15.13 -0.69
CA TYR A 217 -3.25 13.84 -0.17
C TYR A 217 -4.55 13.38 -0.85
N GLY A 218 -4.67 12.09 -1.14
CA GLY A 218 -5.75 11.57 -1.98
C GLY A 218 -5.57 11.82 -3.48
N ASN A 219 -4.43 12.33 -3.96
CA ASN A 219 -4.09 12.40 -5.39
C ASN A 219 -2.61 12.11 -5.69
N ARG A 220 -1.89 11.49 -4.74
CA ARG A 220 -0.43 11.30 -4.81
C ARG A 220 0.03 10.27 -5.84
N LEU A 221 -0.86 9.43 -6.34
CA LEU A 221 -0.59 8.49 -7.43
C LEU A 221 -1.08 8.99 -8.81
N PHE A 222 -1.50 10.25 -8.92
CA PHE A 222 -1.94 10.81 -10.20
C PHE A 222 -0.89 10.62 -11.31
N GLY A 223 -1.35 10.12 -12.46
CA GLY A 223 -0.49 9.81 -13.61
C GLY A 223 0.31 8.51 -13.48
N LYS A 224 0.12 7.70 -12.43
CA LYS A 224 0.67 6.34 -12.33
C LYS A 224 -0.31 5.30 -12.87
N THR A 225 0.21 4.37 -13.65
CA THR A 225 -0.50 3.17 -14.11
C THR A 225 -0.04 1.96 -13.31
N ILE A 226 -0.97 1.28 -12.63
CA ILE A 226 -0.67 0.15 -11.75
C ILE A 226 -1.46 -1.08 -12.20
N THR A 227 -0.82 -2.24 -12.35
CA THR A 227 -1.50 -3.53 -12.51
C THR A 227 -1.53 -4.28 -11.18
N VAL A 228 -2.70 -4.75 -10.76
CA VAL A 228 -2.90 -5.63 -9.60
C VAL A 228 -3.39 -6.99 -10.10
N ILE A 229 -2.53 -8.00 -10.00
CA ILE A 229 -2.79 -9.39 -10.44
C ILE A 229 -3.33 -10.19 -9.25
N ASN A 230 -4.54 -9.80 -8.83
CA ASN A 230 -5.45 -10.46 -7.91
C ASN A 230 -6.72 -9.59 -7.83
N ARG A 231 -7.94 -10.16 -7.91
CA ARG A 231 -9.21 -9.44 -7.68
C ARG A 231 -10.05 -10.02 -6.53
N SER A 232 -9.41 -10.69 -5.57
CA SER A 232 -10.07 -11.22 -4.39
C SER A 232 -10.72 -10.12 -3.55
N GLU A 233 -11.84 -10.46 -2.91
CA GLU A 233 -12.59 -9.58 -2.00
C GLU A 233 -11.78 -9.15 -0.77
N VAL A 234 -10.80 -9.96 -0.36
CA VAL A 234 -9.98 -9.72 0.86
C VAL A 234 -8.84 -8.75 0.59
N ASN A 235 -8.15 -8.88 -0.55
CA ASN A 235 -6.89 -8.17 -0.81
C ASN A 235 -6.88 -7.45 -2.16
N GLY A 236 -7.20 -8.17 -3.26
CA GLY A 236 -7.03 -7.65 -4.61
C GLY A 236 -7.93 -6.47 -4.95
N ARG A 237 -9.25 -6.63 -4.76
CA ARG A 237 -10.25 -5.60 -5.04
C ARG A 237 -10.15 -4.41 -4.06
N PRO A 238 -9.93 -4.61 -2.74
CA PRO A 238 -9.59 -3.53 -1.81
C PRO A 238 -8.36 -2.70 -2.23
N LEU A 239 -7.25 -3.37 -2.60
CA LEU A 239 -6.03 -2.70 -3.03
C LEU A 239 -6.24 -1.88 -4.31
N ALA A 240 -6.91 -2.44 -5.31
CA ALA A 240 -7.18 -1.73 -6.56
C ALA A 240 -8.02 -0.46 -6.34
N ALA A 241 -9.04 -0.53 -5.50
CA ALA A 241 -9.86 0.62 -5.11
C ALA A 241 -9.07 1.69 -4.34
N LEU A 242 -8.23 1.29 -3.38
CA LEU A 242 -7.43 2.22 -2.57
C LEU A 242 -6.46 3.02 -3.45
N LEU A 243 -5.72 2.34 -4.34
CA LEU A 243 -4.79 2.97 -5.26
C LEU A 243 -5.48 3.89 -6.29
N ALA A 244 -6.65 3.49 -6.80
CA ALA A 244 -7.44 4.31 -7.72
C ALA A 244 -8.01 5.57 -7.04
N ASN A 245 -8.44 5.44 -5.78
CA ASN A 245 -8.90 6.57 -4.96
C ASN A 245 -7.77 7.58 -4.68
N ASP A 246 -6.52 7.14 -4.59
CA ASP A 246 -5.32 8.00 -4.47
C ASP A 246 -4.81 8.56 -5.83
N GLY A 247 -5.55 8.32 -6.91
CA GLY A 247 -5.35 8.95 -8.23
C GLY A 247 -4.69 8.09 -9.31
N ALA A 248 -4.36 6.83 -9.03
CA ALA A 248 -3.81 5.92 -10.05
C ALA A 248 -4.88 5.48 -11.07
N THR A 249 -4.45 5.15 -12.29
CA THR A 249 -5.21 4.26 -13.17
C THR A 249 -4.80 2.83 -12.83
N VAL A 250 -5.74 2.00 -12.38
CA VAL A 250 -5.42 0.65 -11.88
C VAL A 250 -6.08 -0.44 -12.72
N TYR A 251 -5.26 -1.28 -13.37
CA TYR A 251 -5.71 -2.50 -14.03
C TYR A 251 -5.81 -3.63 -13.01
N SER A 252 -7.02 -4.00 -12.61
CA SER A 252 -7.28 -5.16 -11.73
C SER A 252 -7.52 -6.40 -12.59
N VAL A 253 -6.62 -7.37 -12.48
CA VAL A 253 -6.59 -8.59 -13.31
C VAL A 253 -7.02 -9.80 -12.48
N ASP A 254 -7.81 -10.65 -13.11
CA ASP A 254 -8.34 -11.90 -12.57
C ASP A 254 -8.41 -12.97 -13.67
N VAL A 255 -8.68 -14.22 -13.30
CA VAL A 255 -8.97 -15.31 -14.25
C VAL A 255 -10.16 -15.01 -15.17
N THR A 256 -11.09 -14.14 -14.74
CA THR A 256 -12.24 -13.68 -15.54
C THR A 256 -11.93 -12.47 -16.45
N GLY A 257 -10.68 -11.99 -16.51
CA GLY A 257 -10.25 -10.88 -17.37
C GLY A 257 -9.94 -9.58 -16.62
N VAL A 258 -9.80 -8.49 -17.38
CA VAL A 258 -9.27 -7.20 -16.89
C VAL A 258 -10.38 -6.19 -16.59
N GLN A 259 -10.24 -5.48 -15.46
CA GLN A 259 -11.03 -4.31 -15.09
C GLN A 259 -10.13 -3.09 -14.89
N VAL A 260 -10.63 -1.90 -15.22
CA VAL A 260 -9.97 -0.61 -14.95
C VAL A 260 -10.69 0.08 -13.80
N PHE A 261 -9.94 0.33 -12.74
CA PHE A 261 -10.34 1.11 -11.59
C PHE A 261 -9.75 2.51 -11.74
N THR A 262 -10.59 3.53 -11.65
CA THR A 262 -10.21 4.95 -11.71
C THR A 262 -10.85 5.72 -10.55
N ARG A 263 -10.30 6.88 -10.24
CA ARG A 263 -10.90 7.81 -9.28
C ARG A 263 -12.33 8.18 -9.70
N GLY A 264 -13.24 8.30 -8.73
CA GLY A 264 -14.59 8.82 -8.98
C GLY A 264 -14.57 10.26 -9.52
N GLU A 265 -15.39 10.54 -10.53
CA GLU A 265 -15.44 11.85 -11.19
C GLU A 265 -16.50 12.77 -10.57
N GLY A 266 -16.07 13.97 -10.18
CA GLY A 266 -16.93 15.02 -9.65
C GLY A 266 -17.35 14.86 -8.19
N ILE A 267 -18.09 15.84 -7.69
CA ILE A 267 -18.43 15.97 -6.25
C ILE A 267 -19.34 14.83 -5.75
N ARG A 268 -20.14 14.22 -6.63
CA ARG A 268 -21.12 13.18 -6.28
C ARG A 268 -20.54 11.76 -6.24
N GLN A 269 -19.37 11.52 -6.85
CA GLN A 269 -18.78 10.19 -6.93
C GLN A 269 -17.56 10.08 -6.01
N LEU A 270 -17.83 9.86 -4.72
CA LEU A 270 -16.80 9.71 -3.68
C LEU A 270 -16.06 8.36 -3.77
N ARG A 271 -16.57 7.41 -4.54
CA ARG A 271 -16.04 6.05 -4.73
C ARG A 271 -15.40 5.90 -6.10
N HIS A 272 -14.33 5.09 -6.19
CA HIS A 272 -13.72 4.60 -7.43
C HIS A 272 -14.76 4.11 -8.46
N GLN A 273 -14.56 4.44 -9.73
CA GLN A 273 -15.28 3.82 -10.84
C GLN A 273 -14.62 2.49 -11.23
N VAL A 274 -15.40 1.55 -11.77
CA VAL A 274 -14.92 0.27 -12.32
C VAL A 274 -15.48 0.10 -13.72
N HIS A 275 -14.61 -0.12 -14.69
CA HIS A 275 -14.95 -0.35 -16.09
C HIS A 275 -14.36 -1.68 -16.55
N ASN A 276 -15.16 -2.54 -17.19
CA ASN A 276 -14.64 -3.79 -17.78
C ASN A 276 -13.80 -3.46 -19.03
N LYS A 277 -12.72 -4.23 -19.25
CA LYS A 277 -11.95 -4.22 -20.49
C LYS A 277 -12.12 -5.57 -21.18
N GLU A 278 -13.19 -5.68 -21.97
CA GLU A 278 -13.52 -6.90 -22.70
C GLU A 278 -12.39 -7.31 -23.65
N GLY A 279 -12.01 -8.60 -23.61
CA GLY A 279 -10.93 -9.15 -24.42
C GLY A 279 -9.50 -8.77 -24.02
N TRP A 280 -9.30 -7.96 -22.98
CA TRP A 280 -7.96 -7.59 -22.50
C TRP A 280 -7.39 -8.65 -21.55
N GLU A 281 -6.09 -8.89 -21.66
CA GLU A 281 -5.31 -9.84 -20.89
C GLU A 281 -4.05 -9.19 -20.28
N LEU A 282 -3.21 -9.99 -19.60
CA LEU A 282 -1.94 -9.52 -19.03
C LEU A 282 -1.01 -8.86 -20.07
N LYS A 283 -0.99 -9.37 -21.31
CA LYS A 283 -0.16 -8.85 -22.41
C LYS A 283 -0.50 -7.40 -22.78
N ASP A 284 -1.73 -6.97 -22.53
CA ASP A 284 -2.22 -5.63 -22.90
C ASP A 284 -1.97 -4.60 -21.79
N VAL A 285 -1.86 -5.04 -20.52
CA VAL A 285 -1.71 -4.15 -19.35
C VAL A 285 -0.29 -4.07 -18.78
N LEU A 286 0.49 -5.15 -18.86
CA LEU A 286 1.86 -5.18 -18.32
C LEU A 286 2.83 -4.21 -19.03
N PRO A 287 2.78 -4.02 -20.36
CA PRO A 287 3.63 -3.04 -21.05
C PRO A 287 3.29 -1.57 -20.72
N LEU A 288 2.07 -1.31 -20.25
CA LEU A 288 1.60 0.03 -19.90
C LEU A 288 1.93 0.44 -18.46
N SER A 289 2.19 -0.55 -17.59
CA SER A 289 2.22 -0.34 -16.14
C SER A 289 3.56 0.18 -15.62
N ASP A 290 3.51 1.24 -14.81
CA ASP A 290 4.66 1.71 -14.02
C ASP A 290 4.94 0.79 -12.81
N VAL A 291 3.88 0.14 -12.29
CA VAL A 291 3.93 -0.76 -11.13
C VAL A 291 3.12 -2.01 -11.41
N VAL A 292 3.65 -3.18 -11.08
CA VAL A 292 2.96 -4.48 -11.19
C VAL A 292 2.98 -5.19 -9.85
N ILE A 293 1.80 -5.57 -9.36
CA ILE A 293 1.60 -6.13 -8.03
C ILE A 293 1.01 -7.53 -8.15
N GLY A 294 1.80 -8.55 -7.81
CA GLY A 294 1.41 -9.96 -7.84
C GLY A 294 0.85 -10.43 -6.50
N GLY A 295 -0.30 -11.10 -6.53
CA GLY A 295 -0.98 -11.60 -5.34
C GLY A 295 -1.69 -12.94 -5.53
N VAL A 296 -1.34 -13.73 -6.55
CA VAL A 296 -2.05 -14.97 -6.89
C VAL A 296 -1.64 -16.10 -5.93
N PRO A 297 -2.59 -16.74 -5.22
CA PRO A 297 -2.31 -17.74 -4.18
C PRO A 297 -2.06 -19.15 -4.76
N THR A 298 -1.23 -19.27 -5.80
CA THR A 298 -0.75 -20.56 -6.29
C THR A 298 0.67 -20.49 -6.80
N GLU A 299 1.47 -21.52 -6.52
CA GLU A 299 2.83 -21.67 -7.01
C GLU A 299 2.90 -21.79 -8.54
N LYS A 300 1.86 -22.37 -9.16
CA LYS A 300 1.80 -22.59 -10.62
C LYS A 300 1.75 -21.28 -11.42
N PHE A 301 1.28 -20.19 -10.82
CA PHE A 301 1.20 -18.90 -11.50
C PHE A 301 2.56 -18.18 -11.49
N LYS A 302 2.94 -17.65 -12.64
CA LYS A 302 4.09 -16.76 -12.84
C LYS A 302 3.66 -15.58 -13.71
N VAL A 303 4.09 -14.38 -13.34
CA VAL A 303 3.91 -13.17 -14.17
C VAL A 303 4.88 -13.27 -15.35
N PRO A 304 4.41 -13.09 -16.60
CA PRO A 304 5.27 -13.08 -17.78
C PRO A 304 6.17 -11.83 -17.74
N THR A 305 7.41 -12.01 -17.28
CA THR A 305 8.37 -10.94 -17.01
C THR A 305 8.81 -10.21 -18.28
N GLU A 306 8.82 -10.88 -19.42
CA GLU A 306 9.14 -10.36 -20.74
C GLU A 306 8.18 -9.25 -21.19
N LEU A 307 6.92 -9.28 -20.73
CA LEU A 307 5.89 -8.28 -21.00
C LEU A 307 5.96 -7.07 -20.07
N LEU A 308 6.85 -7.08 -19.07
CA LEU A 308 7.03 -5.93 -18.19
C LEU A 308 7.70 -4.77 -18.94
N ARG A 309 7.14 -3.58 -18.70
CA ARG A 309 7.76 -2.32 -19.09
C ARG A 309 9.14 -2.17 -18.43
N ASP A 310 10.12 -1.78 -19.22
CA ASP A 310 11.47 -1.49 -18.71
C ASP A 310 11.41 -0.37 -17.65
N GLY A 311 11.98 -0.65 -16.47
CA GLY A 311 11.96 0.25 -15.32
C GLY A 311 10.72 0.12 -14.42
N ALA A 312 9.79 -0.81 -14.68
CA ALA A 312 8.62 -1.02 -13.81
C ALA A 312 9.00 -1.42 -12.37
N VAL A 313 8.12 -1.15 -11.41
CA VAL A 313 8.27 -1.59 -10.01
C VAL A 313 7.44 -2.84 -9.77
N CYS A 314 8.07 -3.92 -9.31
CA CYS A 314 7.40 -5.20 -9.06
C CYS A 314 7.26 -5.48 -7.56
N ILE A 315 6.06 -5.83 -7.10
CA ILE A 315 5.77 -6.14 -5.69
C ILE A 315 5.00 -7.47 -5.61
N ASN A 316 5.46 -8.40 -4.79
CA ASN A 316 4.77 -9.67 -4.53
C ASN A 316 4.21 -9.70 -3.11
N PHE A 317 2.89 -9.85 -2.97
CA PHE A 317 2.23 -10.03 -1.66
C PHE A 317 1.67 -11.44 -1.42
N SER A 318 1.70 -12.31 -2.44
CA SER A 318 1.39 -13.73 -2.27
C SER A 318 2.47 -14.43 -1.44
N SER A 319 2.06 -15.44 -0.65
CA SER A 319 2.98 -16.38 0.00
C SER A 319 3.82 -17.16 -1.04
N PHE A 320 3.28 -17.33 -2.25
CA PHE A 320 3.99 -17.91 -3.38
C PHE A 320 4.75 -16.84 -4.17
N LYS A 321 5.88 -17.21 -4.78
CA LYS A 321 6.64 -16.32 -5.67
C LYS A 321 5.91 -16.19 -7.00
N ASN A 322 5.17 -15.10 -7.22
CA ASN A 322 4.53 -14.87 -8.52
C ASN A 322 5.47 -14.32 -9.59
N PHE A 323 6.60 -13.70 -9.22
CA PHE A 323 7.62 -13.26 -10.17
C PHE A 323 8.81 -14.21 -10.15
N ASP A 324 9.37 -14.52 -11.32
CA ASP A 324 10.65 -15.20 -11.38
C ASP A 324 11.79 -14.25 -11.00
N GLY A 325 12.63 -14.69 -10.06
CA GLY A 325 13.58 -13.86 -9.34
C GLY A 325 14.74 -13.32 -10.19
N PRO A 326 15.32 -14.09 -11.12
CA PRO A 326 16.28 -13.57 -12.09
C PRO A 326 15.60 -12.73 -13.17
N ALA A 327 14.60 -13.26 -13.87
CA ALA A 327 13.99 -12.60 -15.02
C ALA A 327 13.34 -11.24 -14.70
N VAL A 328 12.70 -11.09 -13.52
CA VAL A 328 12.13 -9.79 -13.12
C VAL A 328 13.20 -8.71 -12.94
N LYS A 329 14.44 -9.08 -12.57
CA LYS A 329 15.54 -8.13 -12.36
C LYS A 329 16.12 -7.57 -13.65
N GLU A 330 15.89 -8.21 -14.79
CA GLU A 330 16.31 -7.73 -16.11
C GLU A 330 15.38 -6.64 -16.67
N LYS A 331 14.23 -6.44 -16.01
CA LYS A 331 13.16 -5.54 -16.44
C LYS A 331 12.80 -4.49 -15.41
N ALA A 332 12.65 -4.87 -14.16
CA ALA A 332 12.22 -3.97 -13.10
C ALA A 332 13.32 -2.99 -12.66
N SER A 333 12.93 -1.78 -12.25
CA SER A 333 13.83 -0.86 -11.54
C SER A 333 13.96 -1.25 -10.06
N ILE A 334 12.86 -1.70 -9.47
CA ILE A 334 12.75 -2.10 -8.07
C ILE A 334 11.92 -3.38 -7.97
N TYR A 335 12.37 -4.33 -7.15
CA TYR A 335 11.63 -5.57 -6.85
C TYR A 335 11.50 -5.78 -5.33
N VAL A 336 10.25 -5.98 -4.87
CA VAL A 336 9.92 -6.36 -3.49
C VAL A 336 9.39 -7.81 -3.49
N PRO A 337 10.19 -8.82 -3.09
CA PRO A 337 9.84 -10.24 -3.26
C PRO A 337 8.75 -10.78 -2.33
N SER A 338 8.46 -10.08 -1.24
CA SER A 338 7.42 -10.41 -0.26
C SER A 338 7.08 -9.15 0.53
N THR A 339 5.85 -9.04 1.03
CA THR A 339 5.41 -7.95 1.92
C THR A 339 4.99 -8.41 3.31
N GLY A 340 5.08 -9.71 3.64
CA GLY A 340 4.50 -10.28 4.87
C GLY A 340 4.93 -9.59 6.18
N LYS A 341 6.21 -9.19 6.30
CA LYS A 341 6.69 -8.39 7.45
C LYS A 341 6.09 -6.98 7.50
N VAL A 342 5.82 -6.36 6.35
CA VAL A 342 5.15 -5.05 6.27
C VAL A 342 3.68 -5.21 6.68
N THR A 343 3.01 -6.30 6.30
CA THR A 343 1.66 -6.63 6.74
C THR A 343 1.58 -6.76 8.27
N ILE A 344 2.50 -7.48 8.91
CA ILE A 344 2.56 -7.58 10.38
C ILE A 344 2.78 -6.21 11.03
N ALA A 345 3.69 -5.40 10.48
CA ALA A 345 3.94 -4.04 10.99
C ALA A 345 2.72 -3.12 10.86
N VAL A 346 1.95 -3.23 9.77
CA VAL A 346 0.69 -2.50 9.59
C VAL A 346 -0.42 -3.03 10.49
N LEU A 347 -0.50 -4.35 10.71
CA LEU A 347 -1.42 -4.96 11.67
C LEU A 347 -1.20 -4.41 13.08
N LEU A 348 0.06 -4.27 13.52
CA LEU A 348 0.38 -3.64 14.81
C LEU A 348 0.00 -2.15 14.83
N ARG A 349 0.17 -1.41 13.72
CA ARG A 349 -0.33 -0.02 13.63
C ARG A 349 -1.86 0.06 13.68
N ASN A 350 -2.58 -0.90 13.10
CA ASN A 350 -4.04 -1.01 13.23
C ASN A 350 -4.46 -1.31 14.68
N LEU A 351 -3.77 -2.22 15.37
CA LEU A 351 -3.99 -2.49 16.81
C LEU A 351 -3.82 -1.22 17.66
N VAL A 352 -2.72 -0.48 17.47
CA VAL A 352 -2.47 0.80 18.15
C VAL A 352 -3.56 1.83 17.82
N ARG A 353 -4.06 1.88 16.58
CA ARG A 353 -5.22 2.72 16.20
C ARG A 353 -6.50 2.31 16.93
N LEU A 354 -6.81 1.01 17.01
CA LEU A 354 -8.01 0.52 17.67
C LEU A 354 -7.98 0.82 19.18
N ILE A 355 -6.82 0.67 19.82
CA ILE A 355 -6.59 1.09 21.22
C ILE A 355 -6.83 2.60 21.39
N ALA A 356 -6.30 3.44 20.49
CA ALA A 356 -6.51 4.89 20.51
C ALA A 356 -7.99 5.28 20.31
N ASN A 357 -8.75 4.50 19.53
CA ASN A 357 -10.19 4.72 19.29
C ASN A 357 -11.08 4.31 20.49
N ARG A 358 -10.56 3.60 21.50
CA ARG A 358 -11.39 3.13 22.62
C ARG A 358 -11.88 4.30 23.50
N PRO A 359 -13.12 4.23 24.02
CA PRO A 359 -13.53 5.13 25.09
C PRO A 359 -12.60 4.97 26.28
N ARG A 360 -12.38 6.06 27.03
CA ARG A 360 -11.70 5.97 28.32
C ARG A 360 -12.61 5.25 29.34
N PRO A 361 -12.05 4.49 30.31
CA PRO A 361 -12.83 3.91 31.39
C PRO A 361 -13.60 4.99 32.17
N GLU A 362 -14.82 4.71 32.59
CA GLU A 362 -15.59 5.62 33.44
C GLU A 362 -14.86 5.86 34.77
N GLY A 363 -14.86 7.11 35.25
CA GLY A 363 -14.12 7.51 36.45
C GLY A 363 -12.61 7.71 36.25
N SER A 364 -12.07 7.55 35.03
CA SER A 364 -10.68 7.93 34.75
C SER A 364 -10.46 9.44 34.92
N ALA A 365 -9.26 9.82 35.35
CA ALA A 365 -8.89 11.22 35.52
C ALA A 365 -8.99 12.00 34.18
N PRO A 366 -9.23 13.34 34.23
CA PRO A 366 -9.23 14.18 33.04
C PRO A 366 -7.99 13.93 32.18
N GLU A 367 -8.20 13.75 30.87
CA GLU A 367 -7.11 13.50 29.93
C GLU A 367 -6.13 14.69 29.91
N ASP A 368 -4.82 14.43 30.05
CA ASP A 368 -3.82 15.45 29.72
C ASP A 368 -4.08 15.85 28.25
N PRO A 369 -4.24 17.15 27.93
CA PRO A 369 -4.44 17.60 26.56
C PRO A 369 -3.40 17.06 25.55
N LYS A 370 -2.19 16.69 26.01
CA LYS A 370 -1.17 16.01 25.21
C LYS A 370 -1.55 14.59 24.82
N ASP A 371 -2.22 13.84 25.69
CA ASP A 371 -2.61 12.45 25.45
C ASP A 371 -3.84 12.38 24.52
N ALA A 372 -4.82 13.26 24.75
CA ALA A 372 -5.96 13.45 23.82
C ALA A 372 -5.44 13.79 22.42
N LYS A 373 -4.51 14.75 22.36
CA LYS A 373 -3.85 15.13 21.12
C LYS A 373 -3.12 13.94 20.51
N ALA A 374 -2.29 13.21 21.26
CA ALA A 374 -1.56 12.04 20.76
C ALA A 374 -2.49 10.92 20.24
N ARG A 375 -3.64 10.67 20.88
CA ARG A 375 -4.65 9.72 20.39
C ARG A 375 -5.29 10.17 19.08
N SER A 376 -5.65 11.44 18.97
CA SER A 376 -6.18 12.01 17.72
C SER A 376 -5.14 12.03 16.60
N GLU A 377 -3.88 12.33 16.94
CA GLU A 377 -2.73 12.46 16.03
C GLU A 377 -2.09 11.12 15.63
N ALA A 378 -2.35 10.04 16.38
CA ALA A 378 -1.89 8.69 16.07
C ALA A 378 -2.10 8.41 14.58
N PHE A 379 -1.02 8.20 13.84
CA PHE A 379 -1.01 8.01 12.38
C PHE A 379 -1.94 8.96 11.61
N ILE A 380 -1.95 10.28 11.88
CA ILE A 380 -2.86 11.20 11.15
C ILE A 380 -2.62 11.19 9.64
N GLU A 381 -1.35 11.16 9.24
CA GLU A 381 -0.87 11.12 7.85
C GLU A 381 -0.73 9.68 7.30
N GLY A 382 -1.12 8.67 8.10
CA GLY A 382 -0.80 7.26 7.93
C GLY A 382 -1.89 6.45 7.27
#